data_AF-A0A6P3RTW7-F1
#
_entry.id   AF-A0A6P3RTW7-F1
#
_cell.length_a   1.000
_cell.length_b   1.000
_cell.length_c   1.000
_cell.angle_alpha   90.00
_cell.angle_beta   90.00
_cell.angle_gamma   90.00
#
_symmetry.space_group_name_H-M   'P 1'
#
loop_
_entity.id
_entity.type
_entity.pdbx_description
1 polymer ?
#
loop_
_entity_poly.entity_id
_entity_poly.type
_entity_poly.pdbx_seq_one_letter_code
_entity_poly.pdbx_strand_id
1 'polypeptide(L)'
;MTHNCCLSNFSCRSSCLSRPCVAPSCQNIPLPGACNIPANVGNCGWFCEGSFNGSEKETMQFLNDRLASYLEKVRQLERENAELESLIQERCQQQEPLMCSSYQSYFRTIEEIQQKILCAKSENARLVVQIDNAKLASDDFRTKYEMERSSRQLVESDINSLRRILDELTLCKADLEAQVESLKEELLCLKKNHEEEVNTLRCQIGDRLNVEVDAAPTVDLNRVLNETRCQYEALVETNRRDVEEWYTTQTQELNKQVVSSSEQLQTCQAEIIELRRTVNALEIELQAQHNLRNSLENTLTETEARYSSQLSQVQCMITNVESQLAEIRSDLERQNQEYQVLLDVRARLECEINTYRNLLESEDCNLPCNPCATTNARGNSCGPCGSS
;
A
#
# COMPACT_ATOMS: atom_id res chain seq x y z
N MET A 1 1.63 -5.17 -31.62
CA MET A 1 0.19 -5.24 -31.32
C MET A 1 0.01 -4.88 -29.86
N THR A 2 -0.43 -3.66 -29.60
CA THR A 2 -0.57 -3.05 -28.28
C THR A 2 -1.94 -3.39 -27.70
N HIS A 3 -1.98 -4.24 -26.67
CA HIS A 3 -3.19 -4.47 -25.89
C HIS A 3 -3.16 -3.60 -24.62
N ASN A 4 -3.92 -2.51 -24.65
CA ASN A 4 -4.32 -1.77 -23.45
C ASN A 4 -5.42 -2.57 -22.75
N CYS A 5 -5.16 -3.04 -21.53
CA CYS A 5 -6.18 -3.51 -20.61
C CYS A 5 -6.45 -2.41 -19.57
N CYS A 6 -7.55 -1.68 -19.76
CA CYS A 6 -8.13 -0.82 -18.73
C CYS A 6 -8.74 -1.70 -17.63
N LEU A 7 -8.21 -1.61 -16.41
CA LEU A 7 -8.80 -2.19 -15.21
C LEU A 7 -9.82 -1.22 -14.61
N SER A 8 -11.08 -1.65 -14.57
CA SER A 8 -12.18 -0.94 -13.92
C SER A 8 -12.07 -1.11 -12.40
N ASN A 9 -11.78 -0.02 -11.68
CA ASN A 9 -11.87 0.06 -10.23
C ASN A 9 -13.32 -0.09 -9.77
N PHE A 10 -13.68 -1.23 -9.18
CA PHE A 10 -14.89 -1.35 -8.37
C PHE A 10 -14.56 -1.03 -6.91
N SER A 11 -14.89 0.20 -6.52
CA SER A 11 -14.84 0.67 -5.13
C SER A 11 -16.07 0.13 -4.38
N CYS A 12 -15.86 -0.79 -3.44
CA CYS A 12 -16.88 -1.20 -2.48
C CYS A 12 -17.07 -0.09 -1.44
N ARG A 13 -18.15 0.70 -1.58
CA ARG A 13 -18.67 1.53 -0.48
C ARG A 13 -19.62 0.71 0.37
N SER A 14 -19.20 0.39 1.61
CA SER A 14 -20.11 -0.10 2.64
C SER A 14 -20.85 1.08 3.27
N SER A 15 -22.12 1.25 2.95
CA SER A 15 -23.04 2.12 3.69
C SER A 15 -24.00 1.25 4.48
N CYS A 16 -23.66 0.99 5.74
CA CYS A 16 -24.55 0.38 6.73
C CYS A 16 -25.22 1.52 7.50
N LEU A 17 -26.47 1.84 7.17
CA LEU A 17 -27.36 2.67 7.98
C LEU A 17 -28.52 1.80 8.44
N SER A 18 -28.40 1.31 9.67
CA SER A 18 -29.46 0.61 10.39
C SER A 18 -30.57 1.60 10.73
N ARG A 19 -31.74 1.42 10.12
CA ARG A 19 -32.97 2.15 10.43
C ARG A 19 -33.83 1.27 11.34
N PRO A 20 -34.28 1.71 12.53
CA PRO A 20 -35.17 0.90 13.35
C PRO A 20 -36.59 0.89 12.76
N CYS A 21 -37.16 -0.29 12.58
CA CYS A 21 -38.57 -0.45 12.24
C CYS A 21 -39.43 -0.17 13.49
N VAL A 22 -40.20 0.92 13.44
CA VAL A 22 -41.26 1.22 14.42
C VAL A 22 -42.51 0.41 14.04
N ALA A 23 -43.07 -0.33 15.00
CA ALA A 23 -44.34 -1.06 14.84
C ALA A 23 -45.54 -0.09 14.88
N PRO A 24 -46.59 -0.29 14.05
CA PRO A 24 -47.76 0.58 14.07
C PRO A 24 -48.75 0.19 15.17
N SER A 25 -49.17 1.21 15.92
CA SER A 25 -50.47 1.41 16.57
C SER A 25 -51.37 0.19 16.80
N CYS A 26 -51.45 -0.27 18.05
CA CYS A 26 -52.62 -1.00 18.53
C CYS A 26 -53.68 0.00 18.99
N GLN A 27 -54.83 -0.03 18.32
CA GLN A 27 -56.02 0.76 18.62
C GLN A 27 -56.62 0.37 19.98
N ASN A 28 -57.08 1.39 20.70
CA ASN A 28 -57.91 1.29 21.89
C ASN A 28 -59.14 0.41 21.64
N ILE A 29 -59.34 -0.61 22.48
CA ILE A 29 -60.60 -1.30 22.65
C ILE A 29 -61.11 -0.96 24.06
N PRO A 30 -62.31 -0.36 24.22
CA PRO A 30 -62.89 -0.15 25.55
C PRO A 30 -63.45 -1.47 26.08
N LEU A 31 -63.07 -1.84 27.30
CA LEU A 31 -63.70 -2.93 28.05
C LEU A 31 -65.15 -2.53 28.44
N PRO A 32 -66.15 -3.39 28.20
CA PRO A 32 -67.50 -3.21 28.70
C PRO A 32 -67.65 -3.86 30.09
N GLY A 33 -68.19 -3.12 31.06
CA GLY A 33 -68.70 -3.74 32.29
C GLY A 33 -68.38 -2.97 33.57
N ALA A 34 -69.20 -1.96 33.88
CA ALA A 34 -69.37 -1.48 35.24
C ALA A 34 -70.81 -0.97 35.40
N CYS A 35 -71.77 -1.89 35.30
CA CYS A 35 -73.13 -1.66 35.78
C CYS A 35 -73.31 -2.55 37.01
N ASN A 36 -73.91 -1.99 38.07
CA ASN A 36 -74.30 -2.62 39.34
C ASN A 36 -73.34 -2.42 40.52
N ILE A 37 -73.26 -1.18 41.01
CA ILE A 37 -73.03 -0.92 42.44
C ILE A 37 -74.40 -0.57 43.05
N PRO A 38 -75.02 -1.41 43.90
CA PRO A 38 -76.18 -0.99 44.67
C PRO A 38 -75.73 -0.02 45.76
N ALA A 39 -76.17 1.23 45.66
CA ALA A 39 -76.07 2.20 46.73
C ALA A 39 -76.98 1.76 47.89
N ASN A 40 -76.40 1.16 48.92
CA ASN A 40 -77.07 0.90 50.19
C ASN A 40 -77.19 2.20 50.98
N VAL A 41 -78.28 2.94 50.79
CA VAL A 41 -78.66 4.06 51.65
C VAL A 41 -79.24 3.49 52.95
N GLY A 42 -78.35 3.27 53.93
CA GLY A 42 -78.73 2.97 55.30
C GLY A 42 -79.30 4.21 55.97
N ASN A 43 -80.63 4.33 55.99
CA ASN A 43 -81.36 5.29 56.81
C ASN A 43 -81.47 4.74 58.25
N CYS A 44 -80.55 5.13 59.13
CA CYS A 44 -80.69 4.87 60.58
C CYS A 44 -81.43 6.04 61.23
N GLY A 45 -82.74 5.89 61.39
CA GLY A 45 -83.53 6.74 62.27
C GLY A 45 -83.17 6.45 63.73
N TRP A 46 -82.55 7.43 64.39
CA TRP A 46 -82.48 7.50 65.85
C TRP A 46 -83.89 7.60 66.42
N PHE A 47 -84.33 6.57 67.13
CA PHE A 47 -85.25 6.72 68.24
C PHE A 47 -84.54 6.23 69.50
N CYS A 48 -84.29 7.16 70.41
CA CYS A 48 -83.68 6.93 71.70
C CYS A 48 -84.82 6.91 72.72
N GLU A 49 -85.16 5.72 73.24
CA GLU A 49 -85.93 5.61 74.47
C GLU A 49 -85.58 4.31 75.21
N GLY A 50 -84.89 4.44 76.35
CA GLY A 50 -84.86 3.43 77.41
C GLY A 50 -83.65 2.47 77.47
N SER A 51 -82.93 2.55 78.60
CA SER A 51 -82.05 1.54 79.19
C SER A 51 -80.62 1.36 78.64
N PHE A 52 -79.72 2.06 79.31
CA PHE A 52 -78.28 1.83 79.41
C PHE A 52 -77.97 0.34 79.73
N ASN A 53 -77.11 -0.31 78.93
CA ASN A 53 -76.46 -1.64 79.06
C ASN A 53 -76.80 -2.75 78.03
N GLY A 54 -77.67 -2.53 77.04
CA GLY A 54 -77.93 -3.47 75.92
C GLY A 54 -77.33 -3.09 74.56
N SER A 55 -77.16 -1.80 74.31
CA SER A 55 -76.82 -1.23 73.00
C SER A 55 -75.39 -1.53 72.52
N GLU A 56 -74.40 -1.59 73.42
CA GLU A 56 -73.01 -1.92 73.07
C GLU A 56 -72.90 -3.34 72.50
N LYS A 57 -73.64 -4.30 73.08
CA LYS A 57 -73.61 -5.70 72.64
C LYS A 57 -74.21 -5.87 71.25
N GLU A 58 -75.32 -5.20 70.95
CA GLU A 58 -75.95 -5.23 69.63
C GLU A 58 -75.10 -4.52 68.56
N THR A 59 -74.46 -3.40 68.89
CA THR A 59 -73.50 -2.75 67.98
C THR A 59 -72.27 -3.62 67.70
N MET A 60 -71.75 -4.32 68.72
CA MET A 60 -70.68 -5.30 68.55
C MET A 60 -71.11 -6.52 67.74
N GLN A 61 -72.36 -6.98 67.90
CA GLN A 61 -72.92 -8.07 67.11
C GLN A 61 -73.00 -7.67 65.63
N PHE A 62 -73.51 -6.48 65.33
CA PHE A 62 -73.60 -5.95 63.96
C PHE A 62 -72.22 -5.76 63.30
N LEU A 63 -71.24 -5.26 64.06
CA LEU A 63 -69.86 -5.14 63.60
C LEU A 63 -69.22 -6.51 63.34
N ASN A 64 -69.47 -7.49 64.20
CA ASN A 64 -69.00 -8.87 64.03
C ASN A 64 -69.66 -9.56 62.82
N ASP A 65 -70.96 -9.37 62.61
CA ASP A 65 -71.67 -9.92 61.45
C ASP A 65 -71.15 -9.28 60.15
N ARG A 66 -70.89 -7.97 60.17
CA ARG A 66 -70.26 -7.25 59.05
C ARG A 66 -68.84 -7.74 58.80
N LEU A 67 -68.02 -7.93 59.84
CA LEU A 67 -66.68 -8.50 59.73
C LEU A 67 -66.73 -9.93 59.17
N ALA A 68 -67.66 -10.76 59.63
CA ALA A 68 -67.86 -12.11 59.10
C ALA A 68 -68.21 -12.10 57.61
N SER A 69 -69.07 -11.17 57.18
CA SER A 69 -69.40 -10.98 55.76
C SER A 69 -68.20 -10.52 54.91
N TYR A 70 -67.34 -9.65 55.46
CA TYR A 70 -66.11 -9.23 54.79
C TYR A 70 -65.11 -10.37 54.69
N LEU A 71 -64.92 -11.15 55.76
CA LEU A 71 -64.05 -12.32 55.75
C LEU A 71 -64.52 -13.38 54.75
N GLU A 72 -65.83 -13.61 54.64
CA GLU A 72 -66.37 -14.51 53.63
C GLU A 72 -66.16 -13.98 52.21
N LYS A 73 -66.31 -12.67 52.00
CA LYS A 73 -66.02 -12.05 50.70
C LYS A 73 -64.54 -12.12 50.32
N VAL A 74 -63.63 -11.94 51.28
CA VAL A 74 -62.19 -12.11 51.07
C VAL A 74 -61.88 -13.55 50.68
N ARG A 75 -62.41 -14.54 51.39
CA ARG A 75 -62.24 -15.96 51.03
C ARG A 75 -62.78 -16.30 49.64
N GLN A 76 -63.89 -15.68 49.23
CA GLN A 76 -64.41 -15.86 47.88
C GLN A 76 -63.47 -15.27 46.83
N LEU A 77 -62.98 -14.04 47.04
CA LEU A 77 -62.05 -13.39 46.13
C LEU A 77 -60.71 -14.12 46.05
N GLU A 78 -60.21 -14.68 47.16
CA GLU A 78 -59.00 -15.51 47.18
C GLU A 78 -59.16 -16.77 46.32
N ARG A 79 -60.34 -17.41 46.36
CA ARG A 79 -60.66 -18.56 45.49
C ARG A 79 -60.72 -18.17 44.02
N GLU A 80 -61.42 -17.08 43.70
CA GLU A 80 -61.52 -16.56 42.32
C GLU A 80 -60.14 -16.15 41.77
N ASN A 81 -59.28 -15.54 42.60
CA ASN A 81 -57.90 -15.21 42.20
C ASN A 81 -57.07 -16.46 41.96
N ALA A 82 -57.16 -17.47 42.82
CA ALA A 82 -56.43 -18.73 42.64
C ALA A 82 -56.86 -19.45 41.33
N GLU A 83 -58.15 -19.42 41.00
CA GLU A 83 -58.66 -19.96 39.74
C GLU A 83 -58.14 -19.18 38.52
N LEU A 84 -58.13 -17.84 38.59
CA LEU A 84 -57.59 -17.00 37.52
C LEU A 84 -56.08 -17.18 37.35
N GLU A 85 -55.32 -17.29 38.44
CA GLU A 85 -53.89 -17.58 38.40
C GLU A 85 -53.61 -18.93 37.74
N SER A 86 -54.40 -19.96 38.06
CA SER A 86 -54.30 -21.28 37.42
C SER A 86 -54.59 -21.19 35.91
N LEU A 87 -55.62 -20.46 35.50
CA LEU A 87 -55.96 -20.28 34.08
C LEU A 87 -54.90 -19.48 33.32
N ILE A 88 -54.27 -18.48 33.95
CA ILE A 88 -53.16 -17.72 33.37
C ILE A 88 -51.96 -18.65 33.19
N GLN A 89 -51.60 -19.44 34.20
CA GLN A 89 -50.50 -20.40 34.10
C GLN A 89 -50.74 -21.42 33.00
N GLU A 90 -51.94 -21.99 32.91
CA GLU A 90 -52.30 -22.96 31.87
C GLU A 90 -52.20 -22.33 30.47
N ARG A 91 -52.72 -21.11 30.27
CA ARG A 91 -52.60 -20.40 28.99
C ARG A 91 -51.15 -20.07 28.65
N CYS A 92 -50.35 -19.66 29.62
CA CYS A 92 -48.93 -19.35 29.42
C CYS A 92 -48.13 -20.62 29.05
N GLN A 93 -48.46 -21.77 29.64
CA GLN A 93 -47.86 -23.05 29.28
C GLN A 93 -48.32 -23.55 27.90
N GLN A 94 -49.59 -23.35 27.53
CA GLN A 94 -50.08 -23.63 26.18
C GLN A 94 -49.49 -22.70 25.11
N GLN A 95 -49.01 -21.52 25.51
CA GLN A 95 -48.24 -20.58 24.68
C GLN A 95 -46.75 -20.93 24.60
N GLU A 96 -46.36 -22.20 24.80
CA GLU A 96 -45.02 -22.63 24.42
C GLU A 96 -44.84 -22.51 22.88
N PRO A 97 -43.71 -21.97 22.39
CA PRO A 97 -43.74 -21.10 21.23
C PRO A 97 -43.82 -21.88 19.91
N LEU A 98 -45.02 -21.92 19.32
CA LEU A 98 -45.23 -22.27 17.90
C LEU A 98 -44.39 -21.40 16.93
N MET A 99 -43.74 -20.35 17.44
CA MET A 99 -42.85 -19.43 16.72
C MET A 99 -41.36 -19.79 16.79
N CYS A 100 -40.94 -20.89 17.42
CA CYS A 100 -39.50 -21.17 17.61
C CYS A 100 -38.87 -22.08 16.54
N SER A 101 -39.62 -23.01 15.94
CA SER A 101 -39.04 -24.04 15.05
C SER A 101 -38.69 -23.51 13.65
N SER A 102 -39.52 -22.64 13.07
CA SER A 102 -39.25 -22.09 11.72
C SER A 102 -38.10 -21.07 11.73
N TYR A 103 -37.96 -20.25 12.78
CA TYR A 103 -36.88 -19.28 12.90
C TYR A 103 -35.51 -19.90 13.16
N GLN A 104 -35.45 -21.03 13.88
CA GLN A 104 -34.23 -21.81 14.06
C GLN A 104 -33.57 -22.20 12.72
N SER A 105 -34.38 -22.51 11.70
CA SER A 105 -33.88 -22.87 10.36
C SER A 105 -33.22 -21.68 9.64
N TYR A 106 -33.74 -20.46 9.82
CA TYR A 106 -33.15 -19.24 9.28
C TYR A 106 -31.82 -18.92 9.97
N PHE A 107 -31.74 -19.04 11.29
CA PHE A 107 -30.49 -18.85 12.03
C PHE A 107 -29.41 -19.85 11.59
N ARG A 108 -29.75 -21.13 11.44
CA ARG A 108 -28.82 -22.14 10.91
C ARG A 108 -28.34 -21.78 9.50
N THR A 109 -29.24 -21.34 8.63
CA THR A 109 -28.89 -20.92 7.27
C THR A 109 -27.98 -19.69 7.27
N ILE A 110 -28.22 -18.73 8.16
CA ILE A 110 -27.38 -17.53 8.33
C ILE A 110 -25.97 -17.94 8.80
N GLU A 111 -25.86 -18.81 9.80
CA GLU A 111 -24.58 -19.34 10.29
C GLU A 111 -23.82 -20.08 9.18
N GLU A 112 -24.49 -20.92 8.40
CA GLU A 112 -23.89 -21.61 7.26
C GLU A 112 -23.36 -20.63 6.20
N ILE A 113 -24.11 -19.57 5.89
CA ILE A 113 -23.68 -18.53 4.94
C ILE A 113 -22.51 -17.73 5.50
N GLN A 114 -22.54 -17.35 6.78
CA GLN A 114 -21.44 -16.67 7.44
C GLN A 114 -20.17 -17.53 7.41
N GLN A 115 -20.28 -18.83 7.70
CA GLN A 115 -19.15 -19.75 7.62
C GLN A 115 -18.61 -19.86 6.19
N LYS A 116 -19.48 -19.95 5.18
CA LYS A 116 -19.07 -19.93 3.76
C LYS A 116 -18.35 -18.64 3.38
N ILE A 117 -18.81 -17.49 3.86
CA ILE A 117 -18.15 -16.19 3.65
C ILE A 117 -16.75 -16.18 4.28
N LEU A 118 -16.61 -16.67 5.52
CA LEU A 118 -15.31 -16.75 6.19
C LEU A 118 -14.35 -17.67 5.45
N CYS A 119 -14.80 -18.86 5.05
CA CYS A 119 -14.00 -19.80 4.24
C CYS A 119 -13.59 -19.18 2.90
N ALA A 120 -14.51 -18.52 2.20
CA ALA A 120 -14.21 -17.84 0.94
C ALA A 120 -13.22 -16.69 1.13
N LYS A 121 -13.31 -15.94 2.24
CA LYS A 121 -12.38 -14.87 2.59
C LYS A 121 -10.98 -15.41 2.87
N SER A 122 -10.85 -16.48 3.65
CA SER A 122 -9.55 -17.11 3.91
C SER A 122 -8.93 -17.69 2.63
N GLU A 123 -9.76 -18.29 1.77
CA GLU A 123 -9.32 -18.83 0.49
C GLU A 123 -8.87 -17.73 -0.47
N ASN A 124 -9.59 -16.60 -0.53
CA ASN A 124 -9.18 -15.45 -1.32
C ASN A 124 -7.83 -14.88 -0.83
N ALA A 125 -7.65 -14.74 0.49
CA ALA A 125 -6.36 -14.33 1.05
C ALA A 125 -5.22 -15.30 0.69
N ARG A 126 -5.48 -16.62 0.74
CA ARG A 126 -4.52 -17.65 0.31
C ARG A 126 -4.16 -17.51 -1.16
N LEU A 127 -5.15 -17.31 -2.04
CA LEU A 127 -4.94 -17.13 -3.47
C LEU A 127 -4.16 -15.85 -3.79
N VAL A 128 -4.42 -14.74 -3.11
CA VAL A 128 -3.66 -13.50 -3.28
C VAL A 128 -2.18 -13.72 -2.97
N VAL A 129 -1.86 -14.38 -1.86
CA VAL A 129 -0.46 -14.71 -1.51
C VAL A 129 0.17 -15.64 -2.56
N GLN A 130 -0.58 -16.61 -3.08
CA GLN A 130 -0.07 -17.48 -4.15
C GLN A 130 0.20 -16.72 -5.45
N ILE A 131 -0.66 -15.77 -5.81
CA ILE A 131 -0.47 -14.89 -6.96
C ILE A 131 0.80 -14.05 -6.78
N ASP A 132 0.98 -13.45 -5.61
CA ASP A 132 2.15 -12.61 -5.34
C ASP A 132 3.45 -13.44 -5.32
N ASN A 133 3.43 -14.64 -4.73
CA ASN A 133 4.56 -15.57 -4.81
C ASN A 133 4.88 -15.99 -6.25
N ALA A 134 3.86 -16.27 -7.07
CA ALA A 134 4.06 -16.63 -8.48
C ALA A 134 4.63 -15.46 -9.30
N LYS A 135 4.19 -14.22 -9.02
CA LYS A 135 4.74 -13.00 -9.63
C LYS A 135 6.21 -12.79 -9.25
N LEU A 136 6.53 -12.88 -7.95
CA LEU A 136 7.91 -12.76 -7.47
C LEU A 136 8.82 -13.82 -8.12
N ALA A 137 8.38 -15.07 -8.17
CA ALA A 137 9.13 -16.13 -8.85
C ALA A 137 9.31 -15.85 -10.36
N SER A 138 8.28 -15.33 -11.04
CA SER A 138 8.36 -14.93 -12.45
C SER A 138 9.36 -13.80 -12.66
N ASP A 139 9.38 -12.80 -11.79
CA ASP A 139 10.33 -11.68 -11.86
C ASP A 139 11.78 -12.11 -11.55
N ASP A 140 11.97 -13.04 -10.61
CA ASP A 140 13.25 -13.66 -10.33
C ASP A 140 13.79 -14.42 -11.56
N PHE A 141 12.93 -15.21 -12.22
CA PHE A 141 13.32 -15.92 -13.44
C PHE A 141 13.60 -14.98 -14.60
N ARG A 142 12.83 -13.91 -14.75
CA ARG A 142 13.07 -12.86 -15.76
C ARG A 142 14.44 -12.22 -15.56
N THR A 143 14.76 -11.82 -14.33
CA THR A 143 16.06 -11.21 -13.99
C THR A 143 17.21 -12.19 -14.24
N LYS A 144 17.07 -13.45 -13.81
CA LYS A 144 18.06 -14.50 -14.08
C LYS A 144 18.27 -14.74 -15.57
N TYR A 145 17.20 -14.76 -16.35
CA TYR A 145 17.27 -14.91 -17.80
C TYR A 145 17.97 -13.74 -18.47
N GLU A 146 17.69 -12.50 -18.06
CA GLU A 146 18.35 -11.30 -18.58
C GLU A 146 19.85 -11.31 -18.29
N MET A 147 20.24 -11.65 -17.06
CA MET A 147 21.66 -11.81 -16.67
C MET A 147 22.35 -12.90 -17.50
N GLU A 148 21.79 -14.10 -17.57
CA GLU A 148 22.36 -15.22 -18.33
C GLU A 148 22.46 -14.89 -19.83
N ARG A 149 21.43 -14.22 -20.37
CA ARG A 149 21.43 -13.76 -21.77
C ARG A 149 22.56 -12.77 -22.03
N SER A 150 22.78 -11.81 -21.13
CA SER A 150 23.87 -10.84 -21.26
C SER A 150 25.25 -11.49 -21.19
N SER A 151 25.42 -12.44 -20.25
CA SER A 151 26.63 -13.26 -20.11
C SER A 151 26.92 -14.07 -21.38
N ARG A 152 25.90 -14.76 -21.92
CA ARG A 152 26.01 -15.51 -23.17
C ARG A 152 26.40 -14.61 -24.34
N GLN A 153 25.83 -13.41 -24.45
CA GLN A 153 26.17 -12.46 -25.52
C GLN A 153 27.64 -12.01 -25.43
N LEU A 154 28.15 -11.79 -24.23
CA LEU A 154 29.56 -11.45 -24.00
C LEU A 154 30.48 -12.60 -24.43
N VAL A 155 30.19 -13.83 -23.98
CA VAL A 155 30.94 -15.02 -24.36
C VAL A 155 30.88 -15.27 -25.89
N GLU A 156 29.73 -15.05 -26.52
CA GLU A 156 29.61 -15.16 -27.98
C GLU A 156 30.43 -14.11 -28.73
N SER A 157 30.49 -12.88 -28.21
CA SER A 157 31.37 -11.84 -28.73
C SER A 157 32.84 -12.25 -28.64
N ASP A 158 33.27 -12.78 -27.49
CA ASP A 158 34.63 -13.24 -27.27
C ASP A 158 34.99 -14.41 -28.19
N ILE A 159 34.09 -15.39 -28.36
CA ILE A 159 34.28 -16.50 -29.30
C ILE A 159 34.43 -15.98 -30.74
N ASN A 160 33.60 -15.02 -31.14
CA ASN A 160 33.70 -14.43 -32.48
C ASN A 160 35.01 -13.66 -32.67
N SER A 161 35.48 -12.94 -31.65
CA SER A 161 36.79 -12.27 -31.67
C SER A 161 37.94 -13.28 -31.80
N LEU A 162 37.93 -14.34 -30.99
CA LEU A 162 38.93 -15.41 -31.05
C LEU A 162 38.95 -16.13 -32.40
N ARG A 163 37.78 -16.34 -33.03
CA ARG A 163 37.70 -16.89 -34.39
C ARG A 163 38.38 -15.98 -35.41
N ARG A 164 38.19 -14.67 -35.32
CA ARG A 164 38.86 -13.71 -36.22
C ARG A 164 40.37 -13.74 -36.05
N ILE A 165 40.86 -13.78 -34.80
CA ILE A 165 42.29 -13.92 -34.51
C ILE A 165 42.84 -15.24 -35.07
N LEU A 166 42.10 -16.33 -34.95
CA LEU A 166 42.48 -17.62 -35.53
C LEU A 166 42.58 -17.54 -37.07
N ASP A 167 41.62 -16.90 -37.73
CA ASP A 167 41.63 -16.70 -39.18
C ASP A 167 42.83 -15.85 -39.61
N GLU A 168 43.11 -14.75 -38.91
CA GLU A 168 44.27 -13.89 -39.14
C GLU A 168 45.60 -14.65 -38.98
N LEU A 169 45.74 -15.42 -37.89
CA LEU A 169 46.93 -16.26 -37.67
C LEU A 169 47.07 -17.36 -38.72
N THR A 170 45.96 -17.91 -39.22
CA THR A 170 45.97 -18.91 -40.28
C THR A 170 46.46 -18.30 -41.60
N LEU A 171 46.03 -17.08 -41.92
CA LEU A 171 46.54 -16.33 -43.08
C LEU A 171 48.03 -16.02 -42.92
N CYS A 172 48.46 -15.46 -41.79
CA CYS A 172 49.88 -15.18 -41.55
C CYS A 172 50.75 -16.44 -41.64
N LYS A 173 50.25 -17.58 -41.16
CA LYS A 173 50.92 -18.87 -41.30
C LYS A 173 51.07 -19.26 -42.77
N ALA A 174 50.00 -19.17 -43.56
CA ALA A 174 50.04 -19.49 -44.99
C ALA A 174 51.02 -18.58 -45.76
N ASP A 175 51.05 -17.29 -45.43
CA ASP A 175 51.99 -16.33 -46.03
C ASP A 175 53.46 -16.69 -45.70
N LEU A 176 53.74 -17.04 -44.44
CA LEU A 176 55.07 -17.49 -44.02
C LEU A 176 55.46 -18.82 -44.67
N GLU A 177 54.52 -19.76 -44.80
CA GLU A 177 54.75 -21.03 -45.51
C GLU A 177 55.08 -20.80 -46.99
N ALA A 178 54.38 -19.86 -47.66
CA ALA A 178 54.66 -19.48 -49.03
C ALA A 178 56.05 -18.83 -49.19
N GLN A 179 56.45 -17.94 -48.27
CA GLN A 179 57.79 -17.35 -48.25
C GLN A 179 58.88 -18.42 -48.05
N VAL A 180 58.65 -19.37 -47.14
CA VAL A 180 59.58 -20.48 -46.90
C VAL A 180 59.73 -21.33 -48.16
N GLU A 181 58.65 -21.64 -48.87
CA GLU A 181 58.73 -22.44 -50.09
C GLU A 181 59.42 -21.69 -51.23
N SER A 182 59.11 -20.40 -51.42
CA SER A 182 59.80 -19.53 -52.38
C SER A 182 61.31 -19.46 -52.11
N LEU A 183 61.74 -19.29 -50.86
CA LEU A 183 63.16 -19.27 -50.50
C LEU A 183 63.85 -20.62 -50.76
N LYS A 184 63.15 -21.74 -50.58
CA LYS A 184 63.69 -23.07 -50.94
C LYS A 184 63.86 -23.22 -52.44
N GLU A 185 62.90 -22.77 -53.23
CA GLU A 185 62.98 -22.78 -54.70
C GLU A 185 64.15 -21.92 -55.19
N GLU A 186 64.34 -20.72 -54.64
CA GLU A 186 65.49 -19.86 -54.94
C GLU A 186 66.81 -20.55 -54.61
N LEU A 187 66.92 -21.18 -53.44
CA LEU A 187 68.12 -21.92 -53.02
C LEU A 187 68.43 -23.09 -53.97
N LEU A 188 67.41 -23.84 -54.40
CA LEU A 188 67.55 -24.91 -55.38
C LEU A 188 68.03 -24.38 -56.75
N CYS A 189 67.44 -23.28 -57.23
CA CYS A 189 67.87 -22.61 -58.47
C CYS A 189 69.33 -22.15 -58.38
N LEU A 190 69.72 -21.49 -57.29
CA LEU A 190 71.10 -21.06 -57.05
C LEU A 190 72.09 -22.23 -57.03
N LYS A 191 71.74 -23.34 -56.37
CA LYS A 191 72.59 -24.56 -56.37
C LYS A 191 72.74 -25.15 -57.77
N LYS A 192 71.65 -25.24 -58.53
CA LYS A 192 71.68 -25.75 -59.90
C LYS A 192 72.52 -24.86 -60.81
N ASN A 193 72.32 -23.54 -60.75
CA ASN A 193 73.11 -22.58 -61.51
C ASN A 193 74.61 -22.70 -61.16
N HIS A 194 74.95 -22.79 -59.88
CA HIS A 194 76.33 -22.99 -59.45
C HIS A 194 76.92 -24.31 -59.97
N GLU A 195 76.17 -25.41 -59.93
CA GLU A 195 76.61 -26.69 -60.47
C GLU A 195 76.84 -26.62 -61.99
N GLU A 196 75.95 -25.95 -62.74
CA GLU A 196 76.11 -25.70 -64.17
C GLU A 196 77.32 -24.81 -64.47
N GLU A 197 77.53 -23.73 -63.72
CA GLU A 197 78.71 -22.86 -63.82
C GLU A 197 80.01 -23.61 -63.54
N VAL A 198 80.05 -24.42 -62.46
CA VAL A 198 81.21 -25.24 -62.13
C VAL A 198 81.48 -26.26 -63.23
N ASN A 199 80.44 -26.88 -63.79
CA ASN A 199 80.58 -27.84 -64.88
C ASN A 199 81.06 -27.16 -66.18
N THR A 200 80.52 -26.00 -66.53
CA THR A 200 80.98 -25.24 -67.71
C THR A 200 82.42 -24.78 -67.54
N LEU A 201 82.82 -24.29 -66.37
CA LEU A 201 84.21 -23.95 -66.06
C LEU A 201 85.13 -25.18 -66.11
N ARG A 202 84.70 -26.33 -65.57
CA ARG A 202 85.45 -27.60 -65.71
C ARG A 202 85.61 -28.02 -67.16
N CYS A 203 84.57 -27.89 -67.99
CA CYS A 203 84.65 -28.16 -69.43
C CYS A 203 85.59 -27.17 -70.15
N GLN A 204 85.58 -25.89 -69.77
CA GLN A 204 86.50 -24.88 -70.30
C GLN A 204 87.95 -25.13 -69.89
N ILE A 205 88.19 -25.68 -68.70
CA ILE A 205 89.53 -26.03 -68.19
C ILE A 205 90.02 -27.37 -68.77
N GLY A 206 89.11 -28.27 -69.15
CA GLY A 206 89.44 -29.57 -69.73
C GLY A 206 90.14 -29.55 -71.10
N ASP A 207 90.06 -28.44 -71.84
CA ASP A 207 90.63 -28.32 -73.20
C ASP A 207 91.53 -27.10 -73.40
N ARG A 208 91.94 -26.41 -72.33
CA ARG A 208 92.97 -25.36 -72.41
C ARG A 208 94.33 -25.91 -72.00
N LEU A 209 94.92 -26.60 -72.98
CA LEU A 209 96.30 -26.43 -73.44
C LEU A 209 97.20 -25.61 -72.52
N ASN A 210 98.31 -26.24 -72.09
CA ASN A 210 99.54 -25.53 -71.79
C ASN A 210 99.85 -24.58 -72.95
N VAL A 211 99.72 -23.28 -72.72
CA VAL A 211 100.17 -22.25 -73.66
C VAL A 211 101.20 -21.40 -72.94
N GLU A 212 102.46 -21.72 -73.18
CA GLU A 212 103.57 -20.76 -73.02
C GLU A 212 103.33 -19.63 -74.04
N VAL A 213 103.06 -18.43 -73.54
CA VAL A 213 102.93 -17.24 -74.38
C VAL A 213 104.26 -16.49 -74.35
N ASP A 214 104.96 -16.58 -75.48
CA ASP A 214 106.11 -15.76 -75.86
C ASP A 214 105.73 -14.28 -75.86
N ALA A 215 106.52 -13.46 -75.16
CA ALA A 215 106.25 -12.06 -74.92
C ALA A 215 106.86 -11.19 -76.04
N ALA A 216 106.01 -10.50 -76.79
CA ALA A 216 106.39 -9.44 -77.71
C ALA A 216 105.33 -8.31 -77.69
N PRO A 217 105.64 -7.09 -78.18
CA PRO A 217 106.34 -6.02 -77.50
C PRO A 217 105.39 -4.98 -76.88
N THR A 218 105.92 -4.28 -75.87
CA THR A 218 105.34 -3.23 -75.03
C THR A 218 104.30 -2.30 -75.69
N VAL A 219 103.02 -2.59 -75.44
CA VAL A 219 102.04 -1.54 -75.10
C VAL A 219 102.25 -1.25 -73.62
N ASP A 220 102.18 0.01 -73.19
CA ASP A 220 102.40 0.43 -71.80
C ASP A 220 101.35 -0.18 -70.87
N LEU A 221 101.59 -1.42 -70.45
CA LEU A 221 100.70 -2.26 -69.66
C LEU A 221 100.39 -1.61 -68.32
N ASN A 222 101.34 -0.83 -67.78
CA ASN A 222 101.14 -0.05 -66.57
C ASN A 222 100.02 0.98 -66.73
N ARG A 223 99.89 1.61 -67.91
CA ARG A 223 98.81 2.57 -68.17
C ARG A 223 97.44 1.89 -68.19
N VAL A 224 97.29 0.79 -68.92
CA VAL A 224 96.00 0.06 -69.00
C VAL A 224 95.64 -0.58 -67.65
N LEU A 225 96.61 -1.13 -66.91
CA LEU A 225 96.40 -1.66 -65.56
C LEU A 225 96.03 -0.56 -64.56
N ASN A 226 96.62 0.64 -64.67
CA ASN A 226 96.23 1.76 -63.83
C ASN A 226 94.85 2.30 -64.20
N GLU A 227 94.50 2.37 -65.48
CA GLU A 227 93.20 2.85 -65.95
C GLU A 227 92.07 1.90 -65.54
N THR A 228 92.29 0.58 -65.64
CA THR A 228 91.38 -0.45 -65.10
C THR A 228 91.28 -0.40 -63.59
N ARG A 229 92.39 -0.22 -62.86
CA ARG A 229 92.39 -0.02 -61.40
C ARG A 229 91.56 1.21 -61.01
N CYS A 230 91.78 2.36 -61.66
CA CYS A 230 91.02 3.58 -61.41
C CYS A 230 89.51 3.40 -61.68
N GLN A 231 89.12 2.64 -62.70
CA GLN A 231 87.71 2.32 -62.96
C GLN A 231 87.10 1.45 -61.85
N TYR A 232 87.84 0.45 -61.36
CA TYR A 232 87.37 -0.37 -60.23
C TYR A 232 87.30 0.42 -58.92
N GLU A 233 88.29 1.24 -58.63
CA GLU A 233 88.29 2.11 -57.45
C GLU A 233 87.10 3.08 -57.51
N ALA A 234 86.83 3.69 -58.67
CA ALA A 234 85.67 4.54 -58.86
C ALA A 234 84.35 3.78 -58.67
N LEU A 235 84.23 2.57 -59.21
CA LEU A 235 83.04 1.72 -59.07
C LEU A 235 82.79 1.29 -57.62
N VAL A 236 83.84 0.87 -56.91
CA VAL A 236 83.78 0.51 -55.49
C VAL A 236 83.38 1.73 -54.66
N GLU A 237 83.93 2.90 -54.97
CA GLU A 237 83.64 4.14 -54.27
C GLU A 237 82.23 4.67 -54.54
N THR A 238 81.68 4.47 -55.75
CA THR A 238 80.26 4.74 -56.05
C THR A 238 79.36 3.75 -55.33
N ASN A 239 79.69 2.45 -55.36
CA ASN A 239 78.89 1.41 -54.70
C ASN A 239 78.85 1.63 -53.18
N ARG A 240 79.98 1.98 -52.56
CA ARG A 240 80.07 2.34 -51.14
C ARG A 240 79.14 3.52 -50.80
N ARG A 241 79.17 4.58 -51.62
CA ARG A 241 78.29 5.75 -51.43
C ARG A 241 76.82 5.40 -51.61
N ASP A 242 76.46 4.64 -52.64
CA ASP A 242 75.08 4.24 -52.90
C ASP A 242 74.52 3.39 -51.73
N VAL A 243 75.35 2.49 -51.19
CA VAL A 243 75.01 1.67 -50.02
C VAL A 243 74.84 2.54 -48.77
N GLU A 244 75.74 3.50 -48.52
CA GLU A 244 75.62 4.44 -47.40
C GLU A 244 74.38 5.33 -47.51
N GLU A 245 74.09 5.87 -48.69
CA GLU A 245 72.87 6.65 -48.96
C GLU A 245 71.61 5.81 -48.78
N TRP A 246 71.62 4.56 -49.23
CA TRP A 246 70.51 3.64 -49.03
C TRP A 246 70.31 3.32 -47.53
N TYR A 247 71.36 3.00 -46.78
CA TYR A 247 71.27 2.75 -45.35
C TYR A 247 70.82 3.99 -44.57
N THR A 248 71.33 5.18 -44.91
CA THR A 248 70.91 6.43 -44.26
C THR A 248 69.45 6.75 -44.56
N THR A 249 68.98 6.54 -45.79
CA THR A 249 67.56 6.71 -46.15
C THR A 249 66.68 5.73 -45.38
N GLN A 250 67.06 4.46 -45.30
CA GLN A 250 66.26 3.44 -44.64
C GLN A 250 66.21 3.62 -43.11
N THR A 251 67.32 4.04 -42.51
CA THR A 251 67.37 4.37 -41.08
C THR A 251 66.59 5.63 -40.75
N GLN A 252 66.60 6.65 -41.62
CA GLN A 252 65.76 7.84 -41.48
C GLN A 252 64.28 7.50 -41.54
N GLU A 253 63.87 6.66 -42.49
CA GLU A 253 62.46 6.27 -42.63
C GLU A 253 61.98 5.44 -41.43
N LEU A 254 62.79 4.49 -40.96
CA LEU A 254 62.51 3.75 -39.74
C LEU A 254 62.39 4.68 -38.53
N ASN A 255 63.29 5.66 -38.40
CA ASN A 255 63.26 6.62 -37.30
C ASN A 255 61.98 7.48 -37.34
N LYS A 256 61.54 7.95 -38.52
CA LYS A 256 60.26 8.65 -38.68
C LYS A 256 59.07 7.78 -38.27
N GLN A 257 59.08 6.49 -38.64
CA GLN A 257 58.02 5.55 -38.26
C GLN A 257 58.00 5.32 -36.74
N VAL A 258 59.17 5.19 -36.11
CA VAL A 258 59.27 5.04 -34.65
C VAL A 258 58.77 6.29 -33.92
N VAL A 259 59.15 7.49 -34.39
CA VAL A 259 58.69 8.76 -33.80
C VAL A 259 57.17 8.89 -33.95
N SER A 260 56.62 8.67 -35.15
CA SER A 260 55.16 8.78 -35.36
C SER A 260 54.37 7.74 -34.56
N SER A 261 54.85 6.50 -34.46
CA SER A 261 54.27 5.47 -33.61
C SER A 261 54.32 5.85 -32.11
N SER A 262 55.45 6.41 -31.65
CA SER A 262 55.61 6.88 -30.28
C SER A 262 54.66 8.05 -29.96
N GLU A 263 54.49 9.00 -30.88
CA GLU A 263 53.54 10.12 -30.72
C GLU A 263 52.09 9.64 -30.66
N GLN A 264 51.71 8.70 -31.52
CA GLN A 264 50.38 8.07 -31.50
C GLN A 264 50.14 7.34 -30.17
N LEU A 265 51.12 6.56 -29.71
CA LEU A 265 51.02 5.84 -28.44
C LEU A 265 50.88 6.81 -27.25
N GLN A 266 51.63 7.91 -27.25
CA GLN A 266 51.53 8.94 -26.23
C GLN A 266 50.17 9.65 -26.25
N THR A 267 49.61 9.90 -27.43
CA THR A 267 48.28 10.49 -27.61
C THR A 267 47.19 9.56 -27.09
N CYS A 268 47.21 8.28 -27.48
CA CYS A 268 46.30 7.26 -26.95
C CYS A 268 46.41 7.13 -25.42
N GLN A 269 47.62 7.19 -24.87
CA GLN A 269 47.83 7.15 -23.42
C GLN A 269 47.21 8.36 -22.72
N ALA A 270 47.34 9.56 -23.30
CA ALA A 270 46.72 10.78 -22.77
C ALA A 270 45.18 10.68 -22.80
N GLU A 271 44.60 10.19 -23.90
CA GLU A 271 43.15 9.96 -24.03
C GLU A 271 42.65 8.95 -23.00
N ILE A 272 43.36 7.84 -22.78
CA ILE A 272 43.00 6.85 -21.74
C ILE A 272 42.99 7.50 -20.35
N ILE A 273 43.98 8.34 -20.04
CA ILE A 273 44.05 9.02 -18.75
C ILE A 273 42.90 10.03 -18.60
N GLU A 274 42.58 10.78 -19.66
CA GLU A 274 41.46 11.72 -19.65
C GLU A 274 40.12 11.01 -19.49
N LEU A 275 39.88 9.94 -20.25
CA LEU A 275 38.68 9.10 -20.12
C LEU A 275 38.55 8.49 -18.71
N ARG A 276 39.66 8.04 -18.10
CA ARG A 276 39.63 7.57 -16.71
C ARG A 276 39.27 8.69 -15.73
N ARG A 277 39.76 9.91 -15.95
CA ARG A 277 39.39 11.07 -15.13
C ARG A 277 37.91 11.43 -15.27
N THR A 278 37.37 11.41 -16.50
CA THR A 278 35.95 11.72 -16.73
C THR A 278 35.04 10.65 -16.12
N VAL A 279 35.39 9.36 -16.25
CA VAL A 279 34.65 8.26 -15.59
C VAL A 279 34.62 8.46 -14.07
N ASN A 280 35.77 8.67 -13.44
CA ASN A 280 35.83 8.90 -11.99
C ASN A 280 35.02 10.13 -11.56
N ALA A 281 35.06 11.21 -12.33
CA ALA A 281 34.28 12.42 -12.05
C ALA A 281 32.76 12.16 -12.14
N LEU A 282 32.32 11.42 -13.16
CA LEU A 282 30.92 11.03 -13.33
C LEU A 282 30.45 10.06 -12.23
N GLU A 283 31.31 9.14 -11.77
CA GLU A 283 31.00 8.25 -10.65
C GLU A 283 30.80 9.03 -9.33
N ILE A 284 31.66 10.03 -9.06
CA ILE A 284 31.50 10.91 -7.89
C ILE A 284 30.20 11.71 -7.97
N GLU A 285 29.89 12.27 -9.14
CA GLU A 285 28.65 13.02 -9.35
C GLU A 285 27.43 12.11 -9.17
N LEU A 286 27.45 10.90 -9.72
CA LEU A 286 26.38 9.92 -9.55
C LEU A 286 26.16 9.59 -8.07
N GLN A 287 27.23 9.37 -7.30
CA GLN A 287 27.15 9.14 -5.86
C GLN A 287 26.60 10.37 -5.11
N ALA A 288 27.01 11.59 -5.50
CA ALA A 288 26.49 12.83 -4.92
C ALA A 288 24.98 12.97 -5.18
N GLN A 289 24.51 12.67 -6.40
CA GLN A 289 23.09 12.68 -6.74
C GLN A 289 22.29 11.62 -5.99
N HIS A 290 22.87 10.42 -5.78
CA HIS A 290 22.23 9.38 -4.94
C HIS A 290 22.08 9.84 -3.48
N ASN A 291 23.12 10.46 -2.92
CA ASN A 291 23.07 11.01 -1.57
C ASN A 291 22.03 12.13 -1.46
N LEU A 292 21.96 13.02 -2.46
CA LEU A 292 20.96 14.08 -2.52
C LEU A 292 19.55 13.51 -2.58
N ARG A 293 19.28 12.54 -3.47
CA ARG A 293 17.97 11.87 -3.57
C ARG A 293 17.56 11.27 -2.23
N ASN A 294 18.44 10.48 -1.61
CA ASN A 294 18.16 9.85 -0.32
C ASN A 294 17.86 10.90 0.77
N SER A 295 18.60 12.02 0.78
CA SER A 295 18.35 13.10 1.73
C SER A 295 16.97 13.73 1.53
N LEU A 296 16.56 13.96 0.26
CA LEU A 296 15.25 14.51 -0.07
C LEU A 296 14.12 13.54 0.29
N GLU A 297 14.27 12.25 -0.02
CA GLU A 297 13.32 11.20 0.38
C GLU A 297 13.15 11.12 1.90
N ASN A 298 14.25 11.22 2.66
CA ASN A 298 14.19 11.27 4.12
C ASN A 298 13.46 12.52 4.62
N THR A 299 13.73 13.70 4.04
CA THR A 299 13.00 14.91 4.43
C THR A 299 11.52 14.83 4.08
N LEU A 300 11.16 14.22 2.94
CA LEU A 300 9.78 14.02 2.54
C LEU A 300 9.05 13.13 3.55
N THR A 301 9.59 11.95 3.85
CA THR A 301 9.01 11.01 4.81
C THR A 301 8.88 11.61 6.21
N GLU A 302 9.87 12.38 6.68
CA GLU A 302 9.80 13.08 7.97
C GLU A 302 8.69 14.14 7.97
N THR A 303 8.56 14.91 6.89
CA THR A 303 7.49 15.92 6.77
C THR A 303 6.10 15.29 6.70
N GLU A 304 5.93 14.22 5.93
CA GLU A 304 4.68 13.45 5.85
C GLU A 304 4.29 12.88 7.21
N ALA A 305 5.24 12.28 7.94
CA ALA A 305 5.01 11.77 9.29
C ALA A 305 4.61 12.89 10.27
N ARG A 306 5.29 14.04 10.22
CA ARG A 306 4.97 15.21 11.05
C ARG A 306 3.55 15.71 10.77
N TYR A 307 3.17 15.90 9.51
CA TYR A 307 1.84 16.37 9.16
C TYR A 307 0.74 15.35 9.45
N SER A 308 1.02 14.06 9.26
CA SER A 308 0.10 12.98 9.64
C SER A 308 -0.18 12.98 11.15
N SER A 309 0.86 13.17 11.96
CA SER A 309 0.71 13.30 13.42
C SER A 309 -0.11 14.54 13.82
N GLN A 310 0.16 15.70 13.21
CA GLN A 310 -0.63 16.91 13.44
C GLN A 310 -2.10 16.73 13.05
N LEU A 311 -2.36 16.08 11.92
CA LEU A 311 -3.73 15.82 11.44
C LEU A 311 -4.47 14.86 12.38
N SER A 312 -3.79 13.83 12.89
CA SER A 312 -4.33 12.94 13.92
C SER A 312 -4.66 13.67 15.22
N GLN A 313 -3.79 14.58 15.66
CA GLN A 313 -4.04 15.40 16.85
C GLN A 313 -5.26 16.30 16.67
N VAL A 314 -5.38 16.98 15.53
CA VAL A 314 -6.55 17.82 15.22
C VAL A 314 -7.82 16.99 15.14
N GLN A 315 -7.78 15.83 14.50
CA GLN A 315 -8.91 14.91 14.43
C GLN A 315 -9.36 14.46 15.82
N CYS A 316 -8.42 14.17 16.73
CA CYS A 316 -8.73 13.82 18.12
C CYS A 316 -9.45 14.97 18.86
N MET A 317 -8.98 16.21 18.69
CA MET A 317 -9.64 17.39 19.26
C MET A 317 -11.06 17.58 18.72
N ILE A 318 -11.26 17.41 17.40
CA ILE A 318 -12.58 17.47 16.78
C ILE A 318 -13.50 16.42 17.39
N THR A 319 -13.07 15.16 17.43
CA THR A 319 -13.87 14.06 17.99
C THR A 319 -14.23 14.29 19.46
N ASN A 320 -13.31 14.85 20.26
CA ASN A 320 -13.60 15.19 21.66
C ASN A 320 -14.64 16.32 21.80
N VAL A 321 -14.59 17.34 20.94
CA VAL A 321 -15.61 18.41 20.94
C VAL A 321 -16.95 17.88 20.43
N GLU A 322 -16.96 17.04 19.41
CA GLU A 322 -18.17 16.38 18.92
C GLU A 322 -18.82 15.50 19.99
N SER A 323 -18.04 14.76 20.78
CA SER A 323 -18.57 13.96 21.89
C SER A 323 -19.15 14.84 23.00
N GLN A 324 -18.48 15.93 23.37
CA GLN A 324 -19.01 16.89 24.36
C GLN A 324 -20.31 17.54 23.88
N LEU A 325 -20.40 17.90 22.59
CA LEU A 325 -21.64 18.42 22.01
C LEU A 325 -22.78 17.40 22.02
N ALA A 326 -22.48 16.13 21.75
CA ALA A 326 -23.47 15.06 21.81
C ALA A 326 -23.98 14.83 23.24
N GLU A 327 -23.09 14.86 24.23
CA GLU A 327 -23.44 14.76 25.65
C GLU A 327 -24.37 15.88 26.09
N ILE A 328 -24.03 17.14 25.80
CA ILE A 328 -24.87 18.31 26.13
C ILE A 328 -26.25 18.22 25.46
N ARG A 329 -26.32 17.76 24.20
CA ARG A 329 -27.62 17.56 23.51
C ARG A 329 -28.46 16.51 24.21
N SER A 330 -27.86 15.38 24.59
CA SER A 330 -28.55 14.32 25.34
C SER A 330 -29.06 14.83 26.70
N ASP A 331 -28.27 15.63 27.41
CA ASP A 331 -28.68 16.22 28.68
C ASP A 331 -29.82 17.23 28.51
N LEU A 332 -29.77 18.06 27.46
CA LEU A 332 -30.84 19.00 27.15
C LEU A 332 -32.16 18.26 26.81
N GLU A 333 -32.07 17.18 26.02
CA GLU A 333 -33.24 16.34 25.69
C GLU A 333 -33.83 15.70 26.95
N ARG A 334 -33.00 15.19 27.86
CA ARG A 334 -33.44 14.65 29.15
C ARG A 334 -34.10 15.72 30.01
N GLN A 335 -33.49 16.89 30.17
CA GLN A 335 -34.08 18.00 30.91
C GLN A 335 -35.42 18.44 30.31
N ASN A 336 -35.53 18.50 28.98
CA ASN A 336 -36.77 18.85 28.31
C ASN A 336 -37.91 17.86 28.64
N GLN A 337 -37.60 16.56 28.65
CA GLN A 337 -38.55 15.52 29.06
C GLN A 337 -38.97 15.69 30.53
N GLU A 338 -38.03 15.95 31.43
CA GLU A 338 -38.33 16.23 32.85
C GLU A 338 -39.20 17.49 33.02
N TYR A 339 -38.91 18.55 32.28
CA TYR A 339 -39.73 19.77 32.26
C TYR A 339 -41.16 19.50 31.75
N GLN A 340 -41.31 18.68 30.70
CA GLN A 340 -42.63 18.32 30.19
C GLN A 340 -43.47 17.57 31.24
N VAL A 341 -42.84 16.61 31.95
CA VAL A 341 -43.50 15.90 33.06
C VAL A 341 -43.94 16.86 34.17
N LEU A 342 -43.10 17.83 34.54
CA LEU A 342 -43.44 18.85 35.53
C LEU A 342 -44.60 19.75 35.08
N LEU A 343 -44.65 20.12 33.80
CA LEU A 343 -45.77 20.87 33.23
C LEU A 343 -47.08 20.07 33.30
N ASP A 344 -47.04 18.77 33.01
CA ASP A 344 -48.21 17.89 33.10
C ASP A 344 -48.72 17.78 34.54
N VAL A 345 -47.81 17.64 35.52
CA VAL A 345 -48.15 17.63 36.95
C VAL A 345 -48.74 18.98 37.38
N ARG A 346 -48.14 20.10 36.96
CA ARG A 346 -48.65 21.43 37.24
C ARG A 346 -50.07 21.60 36.69
N ALA A 347 -50.31 21.23 35.44
CA ALA A 347 -51.64 21.31 34.82
C ALA A 347 -52.68 20.49 35.60
N ARG A 348 -52.31 19.30 36.10
CA ARG A 348 -53.17 18.47 36.96
C ARG A 348 -53.48 19.16 38.29
N LEU A 349 -52.49 19.70 38.96
CA LEU A 349 -52.67 20.43 40.22
C LEU A 349 -53.52 21.70 40.03
N GLU A 350 -53.36 22.42 38.93
CA GLU A 350 -54.21 23.57 38.59
C GLU A 350 -55.68 23.16 38.40
N CYS A 351 -55.94 22.02 37.75
CA CYS A 351 -57.29 21.44 37.67
C CYS A 351 -57.85 21.11 39.06
N GLU A 352 -57.07 20.46 39.94
CA GLU A 352 -57.48 20.16 41.31
C GLU A 352 -57.81 21.44 42.10
N ILE A 353 -56.95 22.46 42.04
CA ILE A 353 -57.21 23.78 42.68
C ILE A 353 -58.51 24.40 42.17
N ASN A 354 -58.77 24.36 40.86
CA ASN A 354 -60.02 24.88 40.30
C ASN A 354 -61.23 24.09 40.79
N THR A 355 -61.13 22.76 40.93
CA THR A 355 -62.20 21.97 41.56
C THR A 355 -62.42 22.34 43.02
N TYR A 356 -61.34 22.54 43.80
CA TYR A 356 -61.45 22.98 45.19
C TYR A 356 -62.07 24.38 45.31
N ARG A 357 -61.71 25.32 44.42
CA ARG A 357 -62.32 26.67 44.37
C ARG A 357 -63.82 26.61 44.07
N ASN A 358 -64.23 25.81 43.09
CA ASN A 358 -65.65 25.65 42.74
C ASN A 358 -66.47 25.07 43.91
N LEU A 359 -65.90 24.11 44.64
CA LEU A 359 -66.54 23.54 45.84
C LEU A 359 -66.70 24.61 46.93
N LEU A 360 -65.66 25.38 47.22
CA LEU A 360 -65.71 26.49 48.19
C LEU A 360 -66.73 27.56 47.79
N GLU A 361 -66.75 28.00 46.52
CA GLU A 361 -67.74 28.96 46.03
C GLU A 361 -69.18 28.42 46.13
N SER A 362 -69.39 27.13 45.91
CA SER A 362 -70.71 26.49 46.08
C SER A 362 -71.16 26.40 47.54
N GLU A 363 -70.21 26.34 48.47
CA GLU A 363 -70.45 26.33 49.92
C GLU A 363 -70.68 27.76 50.45
N ASP A 364 -69.94 28.74 49.95
CA ASP A 364 -70.12 30.18 50.24
C ASP A 364 -71.47 30.72 49.74
N CYS A 365 -72.06 30.15 48.68
CA CYS A 365 -73.43 30.47 48.25
C CYS A 365 -74.53 30.04 49.25
N ASN A 366 -74.20 29.23 50.26
CA ASN A 366 -75.11 28.82 51.33
C ASN A 366 -74.95 29.66 52.62
N LEU A 367 -74.07 30.67 52.62
CA LEU A 367 -73.80 31.54 53.77
C LEU A 367 -74.30 32.98 53.49
N PRO A 368 -75.05 33.61 54.42
CA PRO A 368 -75.55 34.97 54.21
C PRO A 368 -74.40 35.99 54.28
N CYS A 369 -74.36 36.88 53.27
CA CYS A 369 -73.43 38.01 53.17
C CYS A 369 -73.43 38.88 54.44
N ASN A 370 -72.25 39.08 55.03
CA ASN A 370 -71.99 40.16 55.98
C ASN A 370 -70.89 41.09 55.43
N PRO A 371 -71.15 42.40 55.29
CA PRO A 371 -70.17 43.34 54.80
C PRO A 371 -69.29 43.84 55.95
N CYS A 372 -67.98 43.67 55.86
CA CYS A 372 -67.08 44.60 56.54
C CYS A 372 -65.79 44.78 55.75
N ALA A 373 -65.61 46.01 55.29
CA ALA A 373 -64.43 46.50 54.59
C ALA A 373 -63.24 46.63 55.54
N THR A 374 -62.03 46.36 55.05
CA THR A 374 -60.90 47.23 55.39
C THR A 374 -59.89 47.28 54.24
N THR A 375 -59.82 48.47 53.66
CA THR A 375 -58.72 49.00 52.86
C THR A 375 -57.38 48.80 53.53
N ASN A 376 -56.36 48.38 52.79
CA ASN A 376 -54.97 48.78 53.04
C ASN A 376 -54.17 48.83 51.74
N ALA A 377 -54.07 50.04 51.21
CA ALA A 377 -53.03 50.43 50.28
C ALA A 377 -51.69 50.52 51.05
N ARG A 378 -50.65 49.83 50.56
CA ARG A 378 -49.26 50.22 50.77
C ARG A 378 -48.46 49.82 49.54
N GLY A 379 -47.98 50.84 48.82
CA GLY A 379 -46.95 50.65 47.82
C GLY A 379 -45.63 50.24 48.46
N ASN A 380 -44.79 49.56 47.68
CA ASN A 380 -43.41 49.99 47.55
C ASN A 380 -42.77 49.42 46.28
N SER A 381 -42.04 50.32 45.63
CA SER A 381 -41.12 50.18 44.52
C SER A 381 -40.00 49.15 44.72
N CYS A 382 -39.56 48.50 43.64
CA CYS A 382 -38.16 48.49 43.23
C CYS A 382 -38.04 47.97 41.78
N GLY A 383 -37.23 48.67 40.98
CA GLY A 383 -37.09 48.51 39.54
C GLY A 383 -36.20 47.34 39.08
N PRO A 384 -35.92 47.26 37.77
CA PRO A 384 -35.23 46.14 37.14
C PRO A 384 -33.71 46.34 37.14
N CYS A 385 -32.94 45.27 37.38
CA CYS A 385 -31.52 45.21 37.01
C CYS A 385 -31.36 44.28 35.81
N GLY A 386 -30.96 44.86 34.68
CA GLY A 386 -30.32 44.13 33.59
C GLY A 386 -28.79 44.16 33.73
N SER A 387 -28.15 43.43 32.83
CA SER A 387 -26.70 43.39 32.51
C SER A 387 -25.87 42.52 33.46
N SER A 388 -25.06 41.55 33.01
CA SER A 388 -24.32 41.36 31.75
C SER A 388 -24.14 39.88 31.42
#